data_AF-A1K3V9-F1
#
_entry.id   AF-A1K3V9-F1
#
_cell.length_a   1.000
_cell.length_b   1.000
_cell.length_c   1.000
_cell.angle_alpha   90.00
_cell.angle_beta   90.00
_cell.angle_gamma   90.00
#
_symmetry.space_group_name_H-M   'P 1'
#
loop_
_entity.id
_entity.type
_entity.pdbx_description
1 polymer ?
#
loop_
_entity_poly.entity_id
_entity_poly.type
_entity_poly.pdbx_seq_one_letter_code
_entity_poly.pdbx_strand_id
1 'polypeptide(L)'
;MDRIPRLAPFVFLLALHGCAGLGSGGNGTDSQGAVQPAAPAAETPQAGARSVPVRDLRWIIDRLQDGQLAEGREALVGYLRREPGNPTARSLLQQIDTDPVALLGRNYTTYTLRPGETLGEIAGRHLGDPLRFVALARYNGIERARSVVAGQSLKIPAGRGGVAASAPPPATEADVVPAEERAEQFQKRIEAELAAGRIDSANAAIEQARAESPGGSGWNGWLDPLARRARALAFQQRGLAQLDRRQHEAAYDSLGQALALEPDLQPATRQRQAVRGKLVAEYHEAAVVRYRNQQLDEAIALWDKALKLDPGFEPARGYRTRALELKRRLQALGAAGNG
;
A
#
# COMPACT_ATOMS: atom_id res chain seq x y z
N MET A 1 7.42 67.85 22.59
CA MET A 1 8.80 67.88 22.07
C MET A 1 9.21 66.42 21.95
N ASP A 2 9.32 65.74 20.81
CA ASP A 2 9.32 66.07 19.38
C ASP A 2 8.87 64.80 18.62
N ARG A 3 7.84 64.91 17.76
CA ARG A 3 7.88 64.82 16.28
C ARG A 3 8.51 63.55 15.64
N ILE A 4 7.62 62.63 15.25
CA ILE A 4 7.50 61.78 14.02
C ILE A 4 8.23 62.37 12.77
N PRO A 5 8.55 61.67 11.64
CA PRO A 5 7.98 60.39 11.19
C PRO A 5 8.77 59.41 10.28
N ARG A 6 8.07 58.29 10.02
CA ARG A 6 8.29 57.22 9.03
C ARG A 6 8.24 57.73 7.58
N LEU A 7 9.10 57.18 6.72
CA LEU A 7 9.12 57.37 5.27
C LEU A 7 8.39 56.22 4.54
N ALA A 8 7.70 56.63 3.48
CA ALA A 8 6.63 55.97 2.73
C ALA A 8 7.12 55.09 1.54
N PRO A 9 6.21 54.35 0.87
CA PRO A 9 6.52 53.34 -0.14
C PRO A 9 6.67 53.90 -1.57
N PHE A 10 7.34 53.16 -2.44
CA PHE A 10 7.47 53.46 -3.87
C PHE A 10 6.36 52.73 -4.65
N VAL A 11 5.39 53.51 -5.15
CA VAL A 11 4.39 53.10 -6.15
C VAL A 11 4.85 53.69 -7.49
N PHE A 12 4.96 52.84 -8.52
CA PHE A 12 5.27 53.29 -9.89
C PHE A 12 3.99 53.36 -10.73
N LEU A 13 3.88 54.45 -11.49
CA LEU A 13 2.73 54.89 -12.27
C LEU A 13 2.48 54.11 -13.57
N LEU A 14 1.17 54.01 -13.86
CA LEU A 14 0.45 54.03 -15.14
C LEU A 14 1.16 54.54 -16.41
N ALA A 15 0.82 53.92 -17.54
CA ALA A 15 0.59 54.60 -18.82
C ALA A 15 -0.62 53.97 -19.57
N LEU A 16 -1.62 54.81 -19.83
CA LEU A 16 -2.79 54.63 -20.71
C LEU A 16 -2.39 54.79 -22.19
N HIS A 17 -3.10 54.15 -23.12
CA HIS A 17 -3.50 54.53 -24.50
C HIS A 17 -4.38 53.36 -25.00
N GLY A 18 -5.55 53.44 -25.64
CA GLY A 18 -6.37 54.49 -26.25
C GLY A 18 -7.29 53.81 -27.30
N CYS A 19 -8.56 54.22 -27.34
CA CYS A 19 -9.72 53.94 -28.22
C CYS A 19 -9.43 53.65 -29.73
N ALA A 20 -10.31 53.14 -30.62
CA ALA A 20 -11.74 52.79 -30.70
C ALA A 20 -11.98 52.08 -32.07
N GLY A 21 -13.18 51.52 -32.30
CA GLY A 21 -13.70 51.33 -33.66
C GLY A 21 -14.78 50.25 -33.83
N LEU A 22 -16.06 50.67 -33.84
CA LEU A 22 -17.24 49.85 -34.14
C LEU A 22 -17.35 49.48 -35.63
N GLY A 23 -18.01 48.36 -35.93
CA GLY A 23 -18.50 48.03 -37.27
C GLY A 23 -19.37 46.78 -37.31
N SER A 24 -20.64 46.97 -37.64
CA SER A 24 -21.77 46.03 -37.55
C SER A 24 -22.05 45.28 -38.86
N GLY A 25 -22.45 44.01 -38.75
CA GLY A 25 -23.56 43.38 -39.49
C GLY A 25 -23.45 43.11 -41.00
N GLY A 26 -23.68 41.85 -41.39
CA GLY A 26 -24.03 41.50 -42.79
C GLY A 26 -23.98 40.01 -43.07
N ASN A 27 -25.15 39.37 -43.19
CA ASN A 27 -25.39 37.98 -43.56
C ASN A 27 -25.59 37.89 -45.08
N GLY A 28 -25.07 36.86 -45.78
CA GLY A 28 -25.40 36.64 -47.20
C GLY A 28 -24.42 35.77 -47.98
N THR A 29 -24.96 34.68 -48.53
CA THR A 29 -24.39 33.61 -49.36
C THR A 29 -23.85 34.07 -50.72
N ASP A 30 -22.73 33.51 -51.20
CA ASP A 30 -22.72 32.52 -52.30
C ASP A 30 -21.31 32.22 -52.87
N SER A 31 -21.24 30.99 -53.36
CA SER A 31 -20.15 30.24 -53.98
C SER A 31 -19.41 30.93 -55.14
N GLN A 32 -18.08 30.78 -55.22
CA GLN A 32 -17.37 30.00 -56.26
C GLN A 32 -15.85 30.22 -56.19
N GLY A 33 -15.12 29.15 -56.47
CA GLY A 33 -13.70 29.03 -56.14
C GLY A 33 -12.71 29.61 -57.14
N ALA A 34 -11.46 29.68 -56.68
CA ALA A 34 -10.27 29.64 -57.51
C ALA A 34 -9.10 29.17 -56.63
N VAL A 35 -8.52 28.06 -57.05
CA VAL A 35 -7.42 27.32 -56.40
C VAL A 35 -6.14 28.15 -56.48
N GLN A 36 -5.56 28.51 -55.32
CA GLN A 36 -4.18 29.01 -55.21
C GLN A 36 -3.22 27.83 -54.97
N PRO A 37 -2.11 27.71 -55.71
CA PRO A 37 -1.02 26.83 -55.33
C PRO A 37 -0.14 27.55 -54.30
N ALA A 38 -0.34 27.25 -53.01
CA ALA A 38 0.55 27.70 -51.95
C ALA A 38 1.78 26.77 -51.86
N ALA A 39 2.95 27.40 -51.90
CA ALA A 39 4.26 26.83 -51.61
C ALA A 39 4.28 26.08 -50.25
N PRO A 40 5.21 25.12 -50.04
CA PRO A 40 5.18 24.26 -48.86
C PRO A 40 5.44 25.09 -47.61
N ALA A 41 4.37 25.32 -46.83
CA ALA A 41 4.49 25.76 -45.46
C ALA A 41 5.21 24.65 -44.69
N ALA A 42 6.31 25.01 -44.04
CA ALA A 42 6.99 24.18 -43.09
C ALA A 42 5.97 23.68 -42.05
N GLU A 43 5.66 22.39 -42.10
CA GLU A 43 4.96 21.70 -41.03
C GLU A 43 5.82 21.84 -39.79
N THR A 44 5.36 22.69 -38.87
CA THR A 44 5.85 22.65 -37.51
C THR A 44 5.47 21.27 -36.99
N PRO A 45 6.40 20.42 -36.51
CA PRO A 45 6.00 19.22 -35.83
C PRO A 45 5.31 19.68 -34.55
N GLN A 46 3.97 19.63 -34.54
CA GLN A 46 3.26 19.40 -33.28
C GLN A 46 3.70 18.01 -32.82
N ALA A 47 4.86 17.97 -32.15
CA ALA A 47 5.21 16.92 -31.24
C ALA A 47 4.14 16.98 -30.15
N GLY A 48 3.03 16.27 -30.40
CA GLY A 48 2.17 15.82 -29.32
C GLY A 48 3.11 15.21 -28.31
N ALA A 49 3.23 15.86 -27.15
CA ALA A 49 3.98 15.33 -26.04
C ALA A 49 3.28 14.02 -25.68
N ARG A 50 3.72 12.93 -26.32
CA ARG A 50 3.49 11.58 -25.84
C ARG A 50 4.08 11.62 -24.44
N SER A 51 3.22 11.77 -23.44
CA SER A 51 3.61 11.63 -22.05
C SER A 51 4.29 10.28 -21.98
N VAL A 52 5.62 10.27 -21.85
CA VAL A 52 6.36 9.03 -21.68
C VAL A 52 5.72 8.36 -20.46
N PRO A 53 5.13 7.16 -20.60
CA PRO A 53 4.45 6.52 -19.49
C PRO A 53 5.45 6.43 -18.34
N VAL A 54 5.06 6.96 -17.17
CA VAL A 54 5.90 6.91 -15.98
C VAL A 54 6.09 5.44 -15.65
N ARG A 55 7.30 4.94 -15.90
CA ARG A 55 7.68 3.56 -15.59
C ARG A 55 7.68 3.40 -14.07
N ASP A 56 6.69 2.68 -13.55
CA ASP A 56 6.59 2.34 -12.14
C ASP A 56 7.51 1.17 -11.78
N LEU A 57 7.69 0.91 -10.50
CA LEU A 57 8.60 -0.14 -10.02
C LEU A 57 8.15 -1.55 -10.47
N ARG A 58 6.84 -1.76 -10.65
CA ARG A 58 6.29 -3.03 -11.10
C ARG A 58 6.72 -3.35 -12.53
N TRP A 59 6.58 -2.39 -13.44
CA TRP A 59 7.05 -2.53 -14.81
C TRP A 59 8.55 -2.83 -14.86
N ILE A 60 9.34 -2.13 -14.04
CA ILE A 60 10.79 -2.34 -13.96
C ILE A 60 11.12 -3.78 -13.53
N ILE A 61 10.48 -4.29 -12.49
CA ILE A 61 10.69 -5.66 -12.01
C ILE A 61 10.36 -6.69 -13.09
N ASP A 62 9.30 -6.48 -13.86
CA ASP A 62 8.92 -7.37 -14.96
C ASP A 62 10.00 -7.43 -16.06
N ARG A 63 10.54 -6.27 -16.47
CA ARG A 63 11.66 -6.22 -17.43
C ARG A 63 12.90 -6.97 -16.90
N LEU A 64 13.20 -6.86 -15.60
CA LEU A 64 14.30 -7.59 -14.97
C LEU A 64 14.07 -9.11 -14.94
N GLN A 65 12.83 -9.56 -14.73
CA GLN A 65 12.47 -10.98 -14.78
C GLN A 65 12.61 -11.56 -16.20
N ASP A 66 12.34 -10.74 -17.21
CA ASP A 66 12.48 -11.06 -18.63
C ASP A 66 13.94 -11.03 -19.11
N GLY A 67 14.90 -10.73 -18.23
CA GLY A 67 16.33 -10.66 -18.54
C GLY A 67 16.80 -9.36 -19.20
N GLN A 68 15.92 -8.35 -19.29
CA GLN A 68 16.24 -7.05 -19.88
C GLN A 68 16.97 -6.16 -18.85
N LEU A 69 18.14 -6.60 -18.39
CA LEU A 69 18.89 -5.96 -17.31
C LEU A 69 19.30 -4.52 -17.65
N ALA A 70 19.70 -4.24 -18.90
CA ALA A 70 20.11 -2.90 -19.34
C ALA A 70 18.94 -1.89 -19.27
N GLU A 71 17.78 -2.26 -19.81
CA GLU A 71 16.57 -1.43 -19.78
C GLU A 71 16.05 -1.26 -18.35
N GLY A 72 16.02 -2.34 -17.58
CA GLY A 72 15.62 -2.31 -16.17
C GLY A 72 16.54 -1.42 -15.33
N ARG A 73 17.86 -1.45 -15.56
CA ARG A 73 18.83 -0.57 -14.90
C ARG A 73 18.58 0.90 -15.21
N GLU A 74 18.42 1.24 -16.48
CA GLU A 74 18.15 2.62 -16.90
C GLU A 74 16.86 3.14 -16.26
N ALA A 75 15.81 2.31 -16.26
CA ALA A 75 14.54 2.65 -15.64
C ALA A 75 14.66 2.81 -14.12
N LEU A 76 15.46 1.98 -13.43
CA LEU A 76 15.75 2.13 -11.99
C LEU A 76 16.48 3.45 -11.68
N VAL A 77 17.47 3.83 -12.49
CA VAL A 77 18.15 5.11 -12.34
C VAL A 77 17.17 6.28 -12.54
N GLY A 78 16.30 6.21 -13.55
CA GLY A 78 15.25 7.19 -13.75
C GLY A 78 14.23 7.25 -12.61
N TYR A 79 13.87 6.10 -12.05
CA TYR A 79 12.97 5.97 -10.91
C TYR A 79 13.58 6.62 -9.65
N LEU A 80 14.84 6.29 -9.32
CA LEU A 80 15.55 6.79 -8.14
C LEU A 80 15.84 8.29 -8.18
N ARG A 81 15.86 8.94 -9.36
CA ARG A 81 15.91 10.41 -9.44
C ARG A 81 14.65 11.07 -8.88
N ARG A 82 13.49 10.41 -9.03
CA ARG A 82 12.19 10.89 -8.53
C ARG A 82 11.93 10.45 -7.10
N GLU A 83 12.31 9.21 -6.79
CA GLU A 83 12.18 8.63 -5.44
C GLU A 83 13.54 8.18 -4.90
N PRO A 84 14.42 9.11 -4.49
CA PRO A 84 15.73 8.74 -3.98
C PRO A 84 15.61 7.76 -2.82
N GLY A 85 14.66 7.99 -1.90
CA GLY A 85 14.46 7.22 -0.67
C GLY A 85 13.99 5.77 -0.83
N ASN A 86 13.64 5.30 -2.03
CA ASN A 86 13.04 3.97 -2.21
C ASN A 86 14.09 2.85 -2.00
N PRO A 87 14.02 2.06 -0.91
CA PRO A 87 15.03 1.06 -0.59
C PRO A 87 15.04 -0.11 -1.58
N THR A 88 13.87 -0.47 -2.11
CA THR A 88 13.71 -1.56 -3.06
C THR A 88 14.39 -1.25 -4.39
N ALA A 89 14.16 -0.06 -4.95
CA ALA A 89 14.79 0.37 -6.19
C ALA A 89 16.32 0.47 -6.05
N ARG A 90 16.83 0.94 -4.90
CA ARG A 90 18.27 0.96 -4.61
C ARG A 90 18.87 -0.46 -4.54
N SER A 91 18.20 -1.38 -3.85
CA SER A 91 18.63 -2.78 -3.76
C SER A 91 18.69 -3.44 -5.14
N LEU A 92 17.63 -3.29 -5.96
CA LEU A 92 17.61 -3.83 -7.31
C LEU A 92 18.73 -3.25 -8.19
N LEU A 93 19.02 -1.95 -8.08
CA LEU A 93 20.11 -1.33 -8.82
C LEU A 93 21.49 -1.87 -8.35
N GLN A 94 21.68 -2.02 -7.03
CA GLN A 94 22.91 -2.60 -6.47
C GLN A 94 23.13 -4.05 -6.97
N GLN A 95 22.06 -4.83 -7.10
CA GLN A 95 22.11 -6.20 -7.62
C GLN A 95 22.50 -6.28 -9.10
N ILE A 96 22.30 -5.20 -9.87
CA ILE A 96 22.71 -5.12 -11.28
C ILE A 96 24.17 -4.63 -11.39
N ASP A 97 24.52 -3.62 -10.59
CA ASP A 97 25.80 -2.90 -10.73
C ASP A 97 26.98 -3.56 -10.03
N THR A 98 26.70 -4.42 -9.05
CA THR A 98 27.75 -5.12 -8.27
C THR A 98 28.00 -6.50 -8.87
N ASP A 99 29.25 -6.99 -8.84
CA ASP A 99 29.54 -8.39 -9.14
C ASP A 99 28.71 -9.33 -8.21
N PRO A 100 27.94 -10.30 -8.74
CA PRO A 100 27.09 -11.17 -7.92
C PRO A 100 27.88 -11.98 -6.90
N VAL A 101 29.14 -12.34 -7.18
CA VAL A 101 29.99 -13.08 -6.24
C VAL A 101 30.49 -12.17 -5.11
N ALA A 102 30.84 -10.92 -5.41
CA ALA A 102 31.14 -9.91 -4.39
C ALA A 102 29.92 -9.59 -3.51
N LEU A 103 28.73 -9.54 -4.11
CA LEU A 103 27.47 -9.20 -3.43
C LEU A 103 26.93 -10.34 -2.55
N LEU A 104 26.92 -11.56 -3.07
CA LEU A 104 26.31 -12.72 -2.40
C LEU A 104 27.33 -13.61 -1.69
N GLY A 105 28.61 -13.53 -2.05
CA GLY A 105 29.68 -14.34 -1.47
C GLY A 105 30.11 -15.51 -2.37
N ARG A 106 31.34 -16.00 -2.12
CA ARG A 106 31.96 -17.08 -2.91
C ARG A 106 31.45 -18.48 -2.56
N ASN A 107 30.94 -18.65 -1.34
CA ASN A 107 30.48 -19.95 -0.85
C ASN A 107 29.03 -20.16 -1.28
N TYR A 108 28.74 -21.33 -1.83
CA TYR A 108 27.39 -21.70 -2.27
C TYR A 108 27.08 -23.15 -1.95
N THR A 109 25.79 -23.44 -1.82
CA THR A 109 25.24 -24.79 -1.80
C THR A 109 24.51 -25.07 -3.11
N THR A 110 24.51 -26.32 -3.55
CA THR A 110 23.80 -26.72 -4.77
C THR A 110 22.35 -27.08 -4.42
N TYR A 111 21.38 -26.55 -5.17
CA TYR A 111 19.95 -26.80 -5.04
C TYR A 111 19.34 -27.25 -6.36
N THR A 112 18.58 -28.33 -6.36
CA THR A 112 17.85 -28.79 -7.55
C THR A 112 16.45 -28.23 -7.56
N LEU A 113 16.11 -27.45 -8.60
CA LEU A 113 14.80 -26.82 -8.76
C LEU A 113 13.69 -27.84 -8.83
N ARG A 114 12.62 -27.63 -8.07
CA ARG A 114 11.42 -28.47 -8.15
C ARG A 114 10.49 -27.97 -9.26
N PRO A 115 9.61 -28.84 -9.78
CA PRO A 115 8.58 -28.42 -10.74
C PRO A 115 7.74 -27.26 -10.21
N GLY A 116 7.68 -26.17 -10.97
CA GLY A 116 6.89 -24.99 -10.66
C GLY A 116 7.59 -23.92 -9.81
N GLU A 117 8.80 -24.15 -9.32
CA GLU A 117 9.54 -23.13 -8.55
C GLU A 117 10.16 -22.05 -9.45
N THR A 118 10.16 -20.82 -8.94
CA THR A 118 10.76 -19.65 -9.59
C THR A 118 12.00 -19.17 -8.83
N LEU A 119 12.91 -18.48 -9.53
CA LEU A 119 14.09 -17.88 -8.87
C LEU A 119 13.74 -16.88 -7.77
N GLY A 120 12.58 -16.20 -7.87
CA GLY A 120 12.09 -15.31 -6.82
C GLY A 120 11.74 -16.07 -5.55
N GLU A 121 11.07 -17.22 -5.66
CA GLU A 121 10.74 -18.06 -4.51
C GLU A 121 12.00 -18.66 -3.87
N ILE A 122 12.97 -19.10 -4.69
CA ILE A 122 14.25 -19.60 -4.20
C ILE A 122 15.06 -18.49 -3.52
N ALA A 123 15.12 -17.29 -4.10
CA ALA A 123 15.78 -16.14 -3.49
C ALA A 123 15.09 -15.73 -2.18
N GLY A 124 13.75 -15.74 -2.13
CA GLY A 124 13.01 -15.48 -0.89
C GLY A 124 13.32 -16.51 0.19
N ARG A 125 13.31 -17.80 -0.17
CA ARG A 125 13.52 -18.91 0.76
C ARG A 125 14.95 -18.99 1.29
N HIS A 126 15.95 -18.80 0.42
CA HIS A 126 17.35 -19.05 0.76
C HIS A 126 18.17 -17.77 0.99
N LEU A 127 17.77 -16.64 0.43
CA LEU A 127 18.46 -15.35 0.57
C LEU A 127 17.65 -14.33 1.38
N GLY A 128 16.45 -14.68 1.83
CA GLY A 128 15.58 -13.87 2.69
C GLY A 128 14.84 -12.73 1.99
N ASP A 129 15.03 -12.56 0.68
CA ASP A 129 14.39 -11.51 -0.12
C ASP A 129 14.06 -12.04 -1.52
N PRO A 130 12.77 -12.14 -1.90
CA PRO A 130 12.36 -12.57 -3.23
C PRO A 130 12.93 -11.69 -4.35
N LEU A 131 13.22 -10.42 -4.06
CA LEU A 131 13.81 -9.48 -5.02
C LEU A 131 15.30 -9.72 -5.23
N ARG A 132 15.94 -10.64 -4.50
CA ARG A 132 17.31 -11.10 -4.79
C ARG A 132 17.42 -12.03 -6.01
N PHE A 133 16.31 -12.27 -6.72
CA PHE A 133 16.30 -13.09 -7.93
C PHE A 133 17.25 -12.56 -9.01
N VAL A 134 17.47 -11.23 -9.10
CA VAL A 134 18.38 -10.63 -10.09
C VAL A 134 19.82 -11.04 -9.79
N ALA A 135 20.27 -10.85 -8.55
CA ALA A 135 21.61 -11.26 -8.15
C ALA A 135 21.79 -12.79 -8.22
N LEU A 136 20.78 -13.57 -7.84
CA LEU A 136 20.82 -15.03 -7.90
C LEU A 136 20.89 -15.55 -9.35
N ALA A 137 20.13 -14.96 -10.27
CA ALA A 137 20.19 -15.30 -11.69
C ALA A 137 21.60 -15.05 -12.25
N ARG A 138 22.17 -13.87 -11.98
CA ARG A 138 23.53 -13.51 -12.38
C ARG A 138 24.59 -14.42 -11.76
N TYR A 139 24.43 -14.79 -10.50
CA TYR A 139 25.33 -15.73 -9.81
C TYR A 139 25.39 -17.10 -10.49
N ASN A 140 24.29 -17.52 -11.11
CA ASN A 140 24.14 -18.80 -11.79
C ASN A 140 24.34 -18.71 -13.32
N GLY A 141 24.69 -17.55 -13.86
CA GLY A 141 24.79 -17.34 -15.30
C GLY A 141 23.45 -17.49 -16.04
N ILE A 142 22.34 -17.23 -15.37
CA ILE A 142 20.99 -17.31 -15.95
C ILE A 142 20.61 -15.92 -16.50
N GLU A 143 20.42 -15.84 -17.82
CA GLU A 143 20.08 -14.58 -18.49
C GLU A 143 18.64 -14.14 -18.20
N ARG A 144 17.69 -15.08 -18.18
CA ARG A 144 16.26 -14.80 -17.97
C ARG A 144 15.77 -15.51 -16.74
N ALA A 145 15.29 -14.77 -15.75
CA ALA A 145 14.87 -15.39 -14.50
C ALA A 145 13.66 -16.34 -14.70
N ARG A 146 12.83 -16.07 -15.71
CA ARG A 146 11.69 -16.91 -16.10
C ARG A 146 12.07 -18.18 -16.88
N SER A 147 13.33 -18.35 -17.30
CA SER A 147 13.73 -19.50 -18.14
C SER A 147 14.22 -20.71 -17.36
N VAL A 148 14.13 -20.69 -16.03
CA VAL A 148 14.57 -21.81 -15.20
C VAL A 148 13.66 -23.01 -15.38
N VAL A 149 14.26 -24.21 -15.44
CA VAL A 149 13.53 -25.46 -15.68
C VAL A 149 13.62 -26.34 -14.43
N ALA A 150 12.53 -27.08 -14.18
CA ALA A 150 12.51 -28.10 -13.13
C ALA A 150 13.67 -29.11 -13.33
N GLY A 151 14.33 -29.48 -12.24
CA GLY A 151 15.51 -30.36 -12.26
C GLY A 151 16.83 -29.62 -12.53
N GLN A 152 16.81 -28.33 -12.86
CA GLN A 152 18.02 -27.54 -13.02
C GLN A 152 18.73 -27.36 -11.67
N SER A 153 20.04 -27.61 -11.67
CA SER A 153 20.89 -27.43 -10.50
C SER A 153 21.37 -25.98 -10.39
N LEU A 154 21.08 -25.32 -9.27
CA LEU A 154 21.45 -23.93 -8.99
C LEU A 154 22.46 -23.85 -7.84
N LYS A 155 23.43 -22.96 -7.98
CA LYS A 155 24.30 -22.48 -6.92
C LYS A 155 23.56 -21.43 -6.12
N ILE A 156 23.23 -21.74 -4.89
CA ILE A 156 22.58 -20.84 -3.94
C ILE A 156 23.67 -20.33 -2.99
N PRO A 157 24.12 -19.07 -3.13
CA PRO A 157 25.16 -18.52 -2.27
C PRO A 157 24.68 -18.45 -0.83
N ALA A 158 25.53 -18.89 0.09
CA ALA A 158 25.37 -18.57 1.50
C ALA A 158 25.70 -17.09 1.64
N GLY A 159 24.67 -16.24 1.56
CA GLY A 159 24.81 -14.78 1.59
C GLY A 159 25.83 -14.35 2.64
N ARG A 160 26.61 -13.29 2.39
CA ARG A 160 27.44 -12.62 3.42
C ARG A 160 26.66 -12.06 4.63
N GLY A 161 25.37 -12.37 4.75
CA GLY A 161 24.52 -12.10 5.91
C GLY A 161 23.70 -13.32 6.36
N GLY A 162 24.09 -14.53 6.00
CA GLY A 162 23.46 -15.78 6.45
C GLY A 162 24.53 -16.73 6.98
N VAL A 163 24.46 -17.00 8.28
CA VAL A 163 25.28 -17.98 8.99
C VAL A 163 25.27 -19.29 8.19
N ALA A 164 26.45 -19.77 7.82
CA ALA A 164 26.63 -20.94 6.99
C ALA A 164 26.04 -22.18 7.67
N ALA A 165 25.07 -22.83 7.02
CA ALA A 165 24.79 -24.24 7.26
C ALA A 165 25.83 -25.06 6.51
N SER A 166 26.89 -25.46 7.21
CA SER A 166 27.76 -26.56 6.80
C SER A 166 26.96 -27.86 6.82
N ALA A 167 27.13 -28.72 5.81
CA ALA A 167 26.81 -30.14 5.98
C ALA A 167 27.63 -30.69 7.17
N PRO A 168 27.04 -31.56 8.02
CA PRO A 168 27.64 -31.89 9.31
C PRO A 168 28.89 -32.76 9.13
N PRO A 169 30.04 -32.41 9.73
CA PRO A 169 30.94 -33.45 10.23
C PRO A 169 30.19 -34.24 11.32
N PRO A 170 30.56 -35.50 11.62
CA PRO A 170 29.91 -36.25 12.69
C PRO A 170 29.94 -35.42 13.98
N ALA A 171 28.74 -35.15 14.51
CA ALA A 171 28.54 -34.28 15.65
C ALA A 171 29.34 -34.81 16.84
N THR A 172 30.29 -34.01 17.31
CA THR A 172 30.72 -34.08 18.71
C THR A 172 29.75 -33.18 19.47
N GLU A 173 29.01 -33.76 20.42
CA GLU A 173 27.84 -33.27 21.16
C GLU A 173 28.01 -31.97 21.99
N ALA A 174 28.94 -31.06 21.70
CA ALA A 174 29.31 -30.00 22.66
C ALA A 174 28.84 -28.55 22.35
N ASP A 175 28.32 -28.21 21.16
CA ASP A 175 28.03 -26.80 20.80
C ASP A 175 26.64 -26.54 20.17
N VAL A 176 25.61 -27.30 20.57
CA VAL A 176 24.22 -26.98 20.19
C VAL A 176 23.61 -26.15 21.31
N VAL A 177 23.32 -24.87 21.06
CA VAL A 177 22.57 -24.02 22.00
C VAL A 177 21.31 -24.78 22.42
N PRO A 178 21.12 -25.07 23.72
CA PRO A 178 19.99 -25.84 24.21
C PRO A 178 18.67 -25.27 23.69
N ALA A 179 17.71 -26.16 23.40
CA ALA A 179 16.41 -25.74 22.85
C ALA A 179 15.70 -24.71 23.76
N GLU A 180 15.90 -24.80 25.07
CA GLU A 180 15.35 -23.86 26.04
C GLU A 180 15.96 -22.47 25.90
N GLU A 181 17.29 -22.38 25.74
CA GLU A 181 17.98 -21.10 25.55
C GLU A 181 17.59 -20.44 24.21
N ARG A 182 17.40 -21.24 23.15
CA ARG A 182 16.84 -20.73 21.88
C ARG A 182 15.42 -20.20 22.05
N ALA A 183 14.56 -20.90 22.80
CA ALA A 183 13.20 -20.46 23.06
C ALA A 183 13.19 -19.09 23.77
N GLU A 184 14.03 -18.92 24.79
CA GLU A 184 14.18 -17.64 25.49
C GLU A 184 14.67 -16.51 24.57
N GLN A 185 15.63 -16.80 23.69
CA GLN A 185 16.14 -15.81 22.74
C GLN A 185 15.04 -15.37 21.75
N PHE A 186 14.26 -16.31 21.22
CA PHE A 186 13.12 -16.00 20.37
C PHE A 186 12.07 -15.17 21.12
N GLN A 187 11.71 -15.59 22.33
CA GLN A 187 10.73 -14.89 23.15
C GLN A 187 11.15 -13.43 23.41
N LYS A 188 12.37 -13.20 23.91
CA LYS A 188 12.91 -11.86 24.19
C LYS A 188 12.92 -10.99 22.94
N ARG A 189 13.33 -11.54 21.80
CA ARG A 189 13.35 -10.82 20.53
C ARG A 189 11.94 -10.43 20.10
N ILE A 190 10.98 -11.36 20.12
CA ILE A 190 9.59 -11.08 19.72
C ILE A 190 8.99 -10.00 20.63
N GLU A 191 9.16 -10.12 21.95
CA GLU A 191 8.68 -9.13 22.92
C GLU A 191 9.29 -7.74 22.68
N ALA A 192 10.60 -7.67 22.41
CA ALA A 192 11.29 -6.41 22.11
C ALA A 192 10.79 -5.77 20.79
N GLU A 193 10.58 -6.56 19.75
CA GLU A 193 10.02 -6.07 18.48
C GLU A 193 8.58 -5.56 18.64
N LEU A 194 7.75 -6.27 19.42
CA LEU A 194 6.39 -5.83 19.74
C LEU A 194 6.38 -4.55 20.59
N ALA A 195 7.27 -4.45 21.58
CA ALA A 195 7.42 -3.25 22.41
C ALA A 195 7.89 -2.04 21.58
N ALA A 196 8.74 -2.27 20.58
CA ALA A 196 9.19 -1.24 19.64
C ALA A 196 8.16 -0.90 18.55
N GLY A 197 6.99 -1.57 18.52
CA GLY A 197 5.97 -1.39 17.48
C GLY A 197 6.38 -1.92 16.09
N ARG A 198 7.44 -2.73 16.00
CA ARG A 198 7.97 -3.31 14.76
C ARG A 198 7.28 -4.63 14.46
N ILE A 199 6.00 -4.55 14.11
CA ILE A 199 5.10 -5.71 14.00
C ILE A 199 5.54 -6.70 12.91
N ASP A 200 6.05 -6.20 11.78
CA ASP A 200 6.56 -7.06 10.70
C ASP A 200 7.78 -7.88 11.15
N SER A 201 8.70 -7.25 11.89
CA SER A 201 9.87 -7.90 12.46
C SER A 201 9.49 -8.93 13.54
N ALA A 202 8.49 -8.62 14.37
CA ALA A 202 7.93 -9.56 15.33
C ALA A 202 7.30 -10.78 14.65
N ASN A 203 6.51 -10.58 13.59
CA ASN A 203 5.91 -11.67 12.82
C ASN A 203 6.97 -12.55 12.16
N ALA A 204 8.01 -11.95 11.58
CA ALA A 204 9.13 -12.72 11.01
C ALA A 204 9.84 -13.57 12.08
N ALA A 205 10.03 -13.03 13.29
CA ALA A 205 10.59 -13.77 14.42
C ALA A 205 9.67 -14.91 14.90
N ILE A 206 8.35 -14.69 14.91
CA ILE A 206 7.35 -15.72 15.24
C ILE A 206 7.40 -16.87 14.22
N GLU A 207 7.43 -16.58 12.92
CA GLU A 207 7.49 -17.61 11.88
C GLU A 207 8.79 -18.41 11.96
N GLN A 208 9.93 -17.75 12.24
CA GLN A 208 11.20 -18.43 12.51
C GLN A 208 11.10 -19.36 13.72
N ALA A 209 10.54 -18.87 14.84
CA ALA A 209 10.35 -19.69 16.03
C ALA A 209 9.44 -20.90 15.79
N ARG A 210 8.39 -20.76 14.95
CA ARG A 210 7.53 -21.90 14.55
C ARG A 210 8.28 -22.93 13.71
N ALA A 211 9.12 -22.47 12.78
CA ALA A 211 9.90 -23.34 11.90
C ALA A 211 10.99 -24.12 12.67
N GLU A 212 11.58 -23.50 13.69
CA GLU A 212 12.67 -24.08 14.49
C GLU A 212 12.20 -24.80 15.76
N SER A 213 10.90 -24.78 16.03
CA SER A 213 10.31 -25.45 17.18
C SER A 213 10.55 -26.95 17.09
N PRO A 214 11.23 -27.56 18.08
CA PRO A 214 11.33 -29.01 18.15
C PRO A 214 9.93 -29.64 18.27
N GLY A 215 9.73 -30.80 17.66
CA GLY A 215 8.46 -31.54 17.81
C GLY A 215 8.20 -31.87 19.28
N GLY A 216 7.03 -31.50 19.80
CA GLY A 216 6.66 -31.73 21.21
C GLY A 216 7.25 -30.74 22.24
N SER A 217 7.91 -29.67 21.80
CA SER A 217 8.63 -28.70 22.66
C SER A 217 7.78 -27.82 23.58
N GLY A 218 6.45 -27.81 23.43
CA GLY A 218 5.56 -26.91 24.17
C GLY A 218 5.72 -25.42 23.81
N TRP A 219 6.52 -25.06 22.80
CA TRP A 219 6.78 -23.66 22.43
C TRP A 219 5.50 -22.86 22.11
N ASN A 220 4.47 -23.54 21.62
CA ASN A 220 3.16 -22.94 21.37
C ASN A 220 2.58 -22.22 22.59
N GLY A 221 2.90 -22.68 23.82
CA GLY A 221 2.39 -22.08 25.06
C GLY A 221 2.76 -20.61 25.24
N TRP A 222 3.96 -20.20 24.84
CA TRP A 222 4.39 -18.80 24.88
C TRP A 222 4.28 -18.12 23.51
N LEU A 223 4.41 -18.87 22.41
CA LEU A 223 4.42 -18.34 21.06
C LEU A 223 3.03 -17.93 20.55
N ASP A 224 1.99 -18.68 20.89
CA ASP A 224 0.63 -18.38 20.44
C ASP A 224 0.06 -17.09 21.07
N PRO A 225 0.22 -16.82 22.39
CA PRO A 225 -0.14 -15.53 22.96
C PRO A 225 0.60 -14.34 22.32
N LEU A 226 1.90 -14.48 22.05
CA LEU A 226 2.67 -13.43 21.39
C LEU A 226 2.23 -13.22 19.93
N ALA A 227 1.92 -14.29 19.21
CA ALA A 227 1.39 -14.21 17.85
C ALA A 227 -0.01 -13.57 17.82
N ARG A 228 -0.87 -13.88 18.79
CA ARG A 228 -2.18 -13.23 18.96
C ARG A 228 -2.00 -11.73 19.20
N ARG A 229 -1.11 -11.34 20.12
CA ARG A 229 -0.79 -9.93 20.41
C ARG A 229 -0.23 -9.21 19.18
N ALA A 230 0.68 -9.83 18.42
CA ALA A 230 1.24 -9.27 17.19
C ALA A 230 0.13 -8.97 16.15
N ARG A 231 -0.79 -9.91 15.94
CA ARG A 231 -1.95 -9.73 15.06
C ARG A 231 -2.87 -8.61 15.54
N ALA A 232 -3.14 -8.54 16.86
CA ALA A 232 -3.95 -7.47 17.44
C ALA A 232 -3.33 -6.09 17.20
N LEU A 233 -2.01 -5.95 17.40
CA LEU A 233 -1.27 -4.73 17.14
C LEU A 233 -1.25 -4.35 15.65
N ALA A 234 -1.14 -5.33 14.73
CA ALA A 234 -1.24 -5.09 13.29
C ALA A 234 -2.62 -4.51 12.90
N PHE A 235 -3.70 -5.08 13.44
CA PHE A 235 -5.05 -4.56 13.24
C PHE A 235 -5.22 -3.16 13.83
N GLN A 236 -4.64 -2.89 15.01
CA GLN A 236 -4.62 -1.56 15.60
C GLN A 236 -3.91 -0.55 14.68
N GLN A 237 -2.70 -0.86 14.21
CA GLN A 237 -1.93 0.02 13.32
C GLN A 237 -2.68 0.32 12.02
N ARG A 238 -3.33 -0.70 11.43
CA ARG A 238 -4.20 -0.52 10.26
C ARG A 238 -5.38 0.40 10.56
N GLY A 239 -6.05 0.19 11.69
CA GLY A 239 -7.18 1.02 12.13
C GLY A 239 -6.79 2.49 12.32
N LEU A 240 -5.64 2.75 12.95
CA LEU A 240 -5.11 4.10 13.11
C LEU A 240 -4.78 4.76 11.76
N ALA A 241 -4.11 4.05 10.86
CA ALA A 241 -3.82 4.57 9.52
C ALA A 241 -5.09 4.85 8.69
N GLN A 242 -6.17 4.11 8.92
CA GLN A 242 -7.47 4.37 8.31
C GLN A 242 -8.12 5.63 8.90
N LEU A 243 -7.98 5.89 10.21
CA LEU A 243 -8.45 7.13 10.83
C LEU A 243 -7.75 8.36 10.24
N ASP A 244 -6.43 8.29 10.01
CA ASP A 244 -5.67 9.38 9.38
C ASP A 244 -6.19 9.71 7.96
N ARG A 245 -6.72 8.70 7.27
CA ARG A 245 -7.35 8.80 5.94
C ARG A 245 -8.86 9.06 5.99
N ARG A 246 -9.42 9.30 7.19
CA ARG A 246 -10.87 9.45 7.47
C ARG A 246 -11.74 8.27 7.00
N GLN A 247 -11.17 7.08 6.92
CA GLN A 247 -11.90 5.85 6.57
C GLN A 247 -12.55 5.26 7.83
N HIS A 248 -13.55 5.94 8.39
CA HIS A 248 -14.09 5.63 9.71
C HIS A 248 -14.71 4.22 9.82
N GLU A 249 -15.44 3.74 8.80
CA GLU A 249 -16.02 2.38 8.80
C GLU A 249 -14.92 1.32 8.89
N ALA A 250 -13.95 1.40 7.96
CA ALA A 250 -12.83 0.46 7.91
C ALA A 250 -11.98 0.50 9.19
N ALA A 251 -11.80 1.70 9.77
CA ALA A 251 -11.12 1.87 11.04
C ALA A 251 -11.87 1.20 12.20
N TYR A 252 -13.19 1.38 12.29
CA TYR A 252 -14.00 0.75 13.34
C TYR A 252 -13.92 -0.78 13.29
N ASP A 253 -13.91 -1.35 12.08
CA ASP A 253 -13.80 -2.79 11.87
C ASP A 253 -12.40 -3.32 12.21
N SER A 254 -11.34 -2.66 11.72
CA SER A 254 -9.96 -3.06 12.03
C SER A 254 -9.68 -2.98 13.53
N LEU A 255 -10.13 -1.91 14.21
CA LEU A 255 -10.02 -1.79 15.66
C LEU A 255 -10.88 -2.85 16.37
N GLY A 256 -12.02 -3.25 15.81
CA GLY A 256 -12.82 -4.37 16.33
C GLY A 256 -12.09 -5.71 16.25
N GLN A 257 -11.40 -5.98 15.15
CA GLN A 257 -10.56 -7.17 14.99
C GLN A 257 -9.40 -7.20 15.99
N ALA A 258 -8.79 -6.04 16.27
CA ALA A 258 -7.76 -5.91 17.30
C ALA A 258 -8.31 -6.30 18.69
N LEU A 259 -9.47 -5.76 19.07
CA LEU A 259 -10.09 -6.00 20.39
C LEU A 259 -10.72 -7.40 20.54
N ALA A 260 -11.05 -8.06 19.44
CA ALA A 260 -11.45 -9.47 19.49
C ALA A 260 -10.29 -10.39 19.91
N LEU A 261 -9.04 -9.98 19.64
CA LEU A 261 -7.84 -10.71 20.03
C LEU A 261 -7.32 -10.27 21.39
N GLU A 262 -7.32 -8.97 21.66
CA GLU A 262 -6.83 -8.36 22.91
C GLU A 262 -7.84 -7.29 23.39
N PRO A 263 -8.82 -7.66 24.24
CA PRO A 263 -9.95 -6.79 24.61
C PRO A 263 -9.58 -5.45 25.27
N ASP A 264 -8.46 -5.41 25.98
CA ASP A 264 -7.99 -4.24 26.72
C ASP A 264 -6.90 -3.45 25.97
N LEU A 265 -6.70 -3.74 24.67
CA LEU A 265 -5.63 -3.14 23.88
C LEU A 265 -5.83 -1.62 23.71
N GLN A 266 -4.87 -0.84 24.19
CA GLN A 266 -4.83 0.60 23.99
C GLN A 266 -3.81 0.98 22.90
N PRO A 267 -4.07 2.04 22.10
CA PRO A 267 -5.26 2.91 22.14
C PRO A 267 -6.50 2.35 21.41
N ALA A 268 -6.51 1.09 20.94
CA ALA A 268 -7.61 0.55 20.14
C ALA A 268 -9.00 0.68 20.80
N THR A 269 -9.12 0.40 22.10
CA THR A 269 -10.41 0.54 22.82
C THR A 269 -10.93 1.98 22.77
N ARG A 270 -10.09 2.96 23.14
CA ARG A 270 -10.45 4.38 23.12
C ARG A 270 -10.79 4.85 21.70
N GLN A 271 -9.96 4.49 20.73
CA GLN A 271 -10.14 4.92 19.35
C GLN A 271 -11.39 4.31 18.71
N ARG A 272 -11.70 3.04 19.03
CA ARG A 272 -12.90 2.38 18.53
C ARG A 272 -14.17 3.04 19.08
N GLN A 273 -14.18 3.38 20.35
CA GLN A 273 -15.30 4.14 20.96
C GLN A 273 -15.45 5.52 20.31
N ALA A 274 -14.35 6.24 20.10
CA ALA A 274 -14.37 7.56 19.47
C ALA A 274 -14.90 7.50 18.03
N VAL A 275 -14.42 6.57 17.19
CA VAL A 275 -14.90 6.43 15.81
C VAL A 275 -16.34 5.89 15.74
N ARG A 276 -16.79 5.08 16.72
CA ARG A 276 -18.19 4.65 16.82
C ARG A 276 -19.14 5.86 16.87
N GLY A 277 -18.85 6.82 17.74
CA GLY A 277 -19.65 8.04 17.87
C GLY A 277 -19.67 8.87 16.57
N LYS A 278 -18.53 8.98 15.89
CA LYS A 278 -18.44 9.66 14.59
C LYS A 278 -19.29 8.96 13.53
N LEU A 279 -19.21 7.64 13.42
CA LEU A 279 -20.00 6.87 12.46
C LEU A 279 -21.51 7.01 12.70
N VAL A 280 -21.96 6.99 13.96
CA VAL A 280 -23.37 7.22 14.30
C VAL A 280 -23.84 8.58 13.78
N ALA A 281 -23.05 9.64 13.99
CA ALA A 281 -23.35 10.98 13.49
C ALA A 281 -23.35 11.04 11.95
N GLU A 282 -22.32 10.49 11.31
CA GLU A 282 -22.19 10.47 9.85
C GLU A 282 -23.35 9.73 9.16
N TYR A 283 -23.74 8.57 9.68
CA TYR A 283 -24.91 7.85 9.18
C TYR A 283 -26.20 8.65 9.38
N HIS A 284 -26.36 9.30 10.53
CA HIS A 284 -27.54 10.12 10.78
C HIS A 284 -27.64 11.31 9.83
N GLU A 285 -26.56 12.05 9.65
CA GLU A 285 -26.50 13.20 8.73
C GLU A 285 -26.78 12.77 7.29
N ALA A 286 -26.13 11.71 6.83
CA ALA A 286 -26.38 11.14 5.51
C ALA A 286 -27.84 10.70 5.34
N ALA A 287 -28.42 10.06 6.36
CA ALA A 287 -29.82 9.63 6.33
C ALA A 287 -30.79 10.80 6.24
N VAL A 288 -30.53 11.90 6.96
CA VAL A 288 -31.34 13.12 6.90
C VAL A 288 -31.31 13.72 5.49
N VAL A 289 -30.16 13.72 4.82
CA VAL A 289 -30.04 14.16 3.41
C VAL A 289 -30.89 13.28 2.49
N ARG A 290 -30.80 11.95 2.61
CA ARG A 290 -31.62 11.01 1.83
C ARG A 290 -33.12 11.21 2.06
N TYR A 291 -33.51 11.36 3.32
CA TYR A 291 -34.90 11.59 3.70
C TYR A 291 -35.48 12.87 3.09
N ARG A 292 -34.73 13.97 3.12
CA ARG A 292 -35.12 15.24 2.49
C ARG A 292 -35.30 15.11 0.97
N ASN A 293 -34.54 14.23 0.34
CA ASN A 293 -34.63 13.92 -1.08
C ASN A 293 -35.68 12.84 -1.39
N GLN A 294 -36.54 12.48 -0.42
CA GLN A 294 -37.57 11.43 -0.53
C GLN A 294 -37.02 10.02 -0.85
N GLN A 295 -35.71 9.82 -0.66
CA GLN A 295 -35.02 8.53 -0.77
C GLN A 295 -35.20 7.75 0.53
N LEU A 296 -36.44 7.29 0.78
CA LEU A 296 -36.84 6.77 2.08
C LEU A 296 -36.13 5.45 2.44
N ASP A 297 -35.88 4.59 1.47
CA ASP A 297 -35.24 3.29 1.72
C ASP A 297 -33.76 3.44 2.09
N GLU A 298 -33.06 4.32 1.38
CA GLU A 298 -31.67 4.67 1.68
C GLU A 298 -31.56 5.39 3.03
N ALA A 299 -32.52 6.27 3.36
CA ALA A 299 -32.57 6.94 4.66
C ALA A 299 -32.77 5.94 5.81
N ILE A 300 -33.74 5.02 5.66
CA ILE A 300 -34.01 3.97 6.67
C ILE A 300 -32.78 3.08 6.87
N ALA A 301 -32.14 2.65 5.77
CA ALA A 301 -30.94 1.81 5.85
C ALA A 301 -29.77 2.49 6.58
N LEU A 302 -29.60 3.81 6.38
CA LEU A 302 -28.56 4.57 7.09
C LEU A 302 -28.88 4.74 8.58
N TRP A 303 -30.14 5.00 8.96
CA TRP A 303 -30.52 4.99 10.39
C TRP A 303 -30.41 3.60 11.02
N ASP A 304 -30.68 2.52 10.27
CA ASP A 304 -30.43 1.15 10.73
C ASP A 304 -28.95 0.91 11.04
N LYS A 305 -28.04 1.41 10.20
CA LYS A 305 -26.60 1.36 10.48
C LYS A 305 -26.23 2.14 11.74
N ALA A 306 -26.77 3.34 11.92
CA ALA A 306 -26.54 4.14 13.13
C ALA A 306 -27.01 3.39 14.40
N LEU A 307 -28.22 2.83 14.38
CA LEU A 307 -28.81 2.11 15.50
C LEU A 307 -28.14 0.77 15.79
N LYS A 308 -27.49 0.15 14.79
CA LYS A 308 -26.64 -1.02 15.01
C LYS A 308 -25.39 -0.69 15.84
N LEU A 309 -24.86 0.53 15.71
CA LEU A 309 -23.70 0.99 16.46
C LEU A 309 -24.08 1.57 17.83
N ASP A 310 -25.22 2.27 17.89
CA ASP A 310 -25.79 2.81 19.12
C ASP A 310 -27.32 2.67 19.11
N PRO A 311 -27.86 1.58 19.71
CA PRO A 311 -29.30 1.37 19.80
C PRO A 311 -30.05 2.48 20.55
N GLY A 312 -29.36 3.26 21.40
CA GLY A 312 -29.91 4.36 22.19
C GLY A 312 -29.87 5.71 21.47
N PHE A 313 -29.42 5.78 20.22
CA PHE A 313 -29.31 7.05 19.49
C PHE A 313 -30.69 7.59 19.06
N GLU A 314 -31.30 8.38 19.94
CA GLU A 314 -32.67 8.89 19.83
C GLU A 314 -33.01 9.57 18.48
N PRO A 315 -32.14 10.41 17.88
CA PRO A 315 -32.46 11.01 16.58
C PRO A 315 -32.74 9.96 15.51
N ALA A 316 -31.90 8.94 15.36
CA ALA A 316 -32.13 7.90 14.35
C ALA A 316 -33.42 7.09 14.62
N ARG A 317 -33.75 6.78 15.88
CA ARG A 317 -34.99 6.07 16.24
C ARG A 317 -36.24 6.84 15.80
N GLY A 318 -36.29 8.12 16.13
CA GLY A 318 -37.43 8.98 15.83
C GLY A 318 -37.59 9.25 14.34
N TYR A 319 -36.50 9.52 13.63
CA TYR A 319 -36.55 9.74 12.19
C TYR A 319 -36.87 8.47 11.38
N ARG A 320 -36.30 7.32 11.77
CA ARG A 320 -36.59 6.03 11.13
C ARG A 320 -38.08 5.67 11.23
N THR A 321 -38.68 5.85 12.40
CA THR A 321 -40.13 5.62 12.60
C THR A 321 -40.97 6.48 11.67
N ARG A 322 -40.65 7.78 11.56
CA ARG A 322 -41.33 8.72 10.65
C ARG A 322 -41.18 8.32 9.19
N ALA A 323 -39.99 7.87 8.77
CA ALA A 323 -39.75 7.43 7.39
C ALA A 323 -40.51 6.14 7.05
N LEU A 324 -40.58 5.18 7.96
CA LEU A 324 -41.37 3.96 7.79
C LEU A 324 -42.87 4.26 7.66
N GLU A 325 -43.39 5.21 8.45
CA GLU A 325 -44.77 5.64 8.33
C GLU A 325 -45.04 6.34 7.00
N LEU A 326 -44.17 7.27 6.58
CA LEU A 326 -44.30 7.96 5.30
C LEU A 326 -44.25 6.97 4.13
N LYS A 327 -43.33 6.00 4.16
CA LYS A 327 -43.23 4.95 3.13
C LYS A 327 -44.52 4.15 3.03
N ARG A 328 -45.10 3.73 4.16
CA ARG A 328 -46.40 3.01 4.18
C ARG A 328 -47.53 3.83 3.56
N ARG A 329 -47.61 5.12 3.88
CA ARG A 329 -48.65 6.02 3.32
C ARG A 329 -48.50 6.16 1.80
N LEU A 330 -47.28 6.33 1.30
CA LEU A 330 -47.01 6.43 -0.15
C LEU A 330 -47.37 5.14 -0.89
N GLN A 331 -47.07 3.98 -0.31
CA GLN A 331 -47.43 2.68 -0.89
C GLN A 331 -48.95 2.48 -0.98
N ALA A 332 -49.70 2.87 0.06
CA ALA A 332 -51.15 2.79 0.07
C ALA A 332 -51.78 3.68 -1.02
N LEU A 333 -51.25 4.90 -1.20
CA LEU A 333 -51.71 5.82 -2.25
C LEU A 333 -51.43 5.28 -3.66
N GLY A 334 -50.24 4.70 -3.88
CA GLY A 334 -49.90 4.08 -5.17
C GLY A 334 -50.75 2.85 -5.51
N ALA A 335 -51.16 2.07 -4.50
CA ALA A 335 -52.05 0.93 -4.69
C ALA A 335 -53.50 1.37 -5.02
N ALA A 336 -53.98 2.43 -4.36
CA ALA A 336 -55.34 2.95 -4.57
C ALA A 336 -55.53 3.71 -5.91
N GLY A 337 -54.46 4.23 -6.51
CA GLY A 337 -54.52 4.94 -7.80
C GLY A 337 -54.41 4.05 -9.04
N ASN A 338 -54.10 2.76 -8.88
CA ASN A 338 -53.88 1.80 -9.98
C ASN A 338 -54.97 0.71 -10.08
N GLY A 339 -56.03 0.79 -9.27
CA GLY A 339 -57.19 -0.10 -9.31
C GLY A 339 -58.44 0.65 -9.72
#